data_AF-A0A315VM98-F1
#
_entry.id   AF-A0A315VM98-F1
#
_cell.length_a   1.000
_cell.length_b   1.000
_cell.length_c   1.000
_cell.angle_alpha   90.00
_cell.angle_beta   90.00
_cell.angle_gamma   90.00
#
_symmetry.space_group_name_H-M   'P 1'
#
loop_
_entity.id
_entity.type
_entity.pdbx_description
1 polymer ?
#
loop_
_entity_poly.entity_id
_entity_poly.type
_entity_poly.pdbx_seq_one_letter_code
_entity_poly.pdbx_strand_id
1 'polypeptide(L)'
;MSRLDVDSDLRLCPSDLMAALSQTMNNTEETLDLVAEQDSGIKTQLDSVTSDAQKLERTVQELLDQVEFIKNSNIRGATDSITKYFLQSQAAEARANASTINAGNPVESSAALRQLTEDKMNQTREEFLKRQSEHAQKLDNLAGEMETLDLSVISYKTCGSPSSGQDSCWSSPCGGLGCVDPEGQPKCGGEGCDGAVTAANSILLKTQEAEQEIISAMAEVEKLSKMVLEVKMQADEAKLSAQNVLMKTNRTKHKVDQSNEELRSLIRQIKDFLTQDAADLESIELVANEVLAMQMPTTPAQLQNLTDEIRQKVGELGHVEAILQQSADDIQRAETLLDQARQASKQATDTKDSAEKVKQALEEAQRAHTAASSAIQQAASDIQTTAKLLSSVETETADAESKLDNATQRLQRLEQDVKLLADRSANVTQRTTLANQEAADIGRIAEEVKKEFESEVKQKYSTVEQLIDQKAGVVADAKKRAESLQDQAKQLLLQASDKLELLKDLEKSYDDNQRTLELKAEELVEMEAAVKKLLQEISHKATLYSTCSY
;
A
#
# COMPACT_ATOMS: atom_id res chain seq x y z
N MET A 1 32.03 44.02 45.00
CA MET A 1 32.15 44.82 43.76
C MET A 1 33.28 44.20 42.96
N SER A 2 33.12 43.61 41.78
CA SER A 2 31.99 43.55 40.86
C SER A 2 32.17 42.34 39.92
N ARG A 3 31.07 41.70 39.54
CA ARG A 3 30.93 40.80 38.39
C ARG A 3 30.93 41.62 37.09
N LEU A 4 31.49 41.07 36.02
CA LEU A 4 31.27 41.42 34.60
C LEU A 4 31.41 40.09 33.86
N ASP A 5 30.31 39.36 33.63
CA ASP A 5 29.44 39.40 32.43
C ASP A 5 30.20 39.18 31.12
N VAL A 6 30.24 37.92 30.70
CA VAL A 6 30.66 37.45 29.37
C VAL A 6 29.43 36.77 28.76
N ASP A 7 28.49 37.57 28.25
CA ASP A 7 27.37 37.04 27.47
C ASP A 7 26.77 38.13 26.58
N SER A 8 27.43 38.43 25.45
CA SER A 8 26.85 39.27 24.38
C SER A 8 27.77 39.32 23.16
N ASP A 9 27.65 38.35 22.23
CA ASP A 9 28.17 38.52 20.86
C ASP A 9 27.55 37.54 19.84
N LEU A 10 26.22 37.51 19.76
CA LEU A 10 25.52 36.90 18.60
C LEU A 10 24.27 37.71 18.23
N ARG A 11 24.50 38.85 17.57
CA ARG A 11 23.53 39.51 16.70
C ARG A 11 24.26 39.95 15.43
N LEU A 12 24.41 39.06 14.45
CA LEU A 12 24.79 39.49 13.10
C LEU A 12 23.60 40.21 12.46
N CYS A 13 23.84 41.43 11.98
CA CYS A 13 22.85 42.25 11.29
C CYS A 13 22.57 41.67 9.88
N PRO A 14 21.31 41.64 9.40
CA PRO A 14 20.96 41.21 8.04
C PRO A 14 21.70 41.97 6.92
N SER A 15 22.15 43.21 7.19
CA SER A 15 22.94 44.02 6.26
C SER A 15 24.31 43.43 5.97
N ASP A 16 24.96 42.83 6.97
CA ASP A 16 26.34 42.33 6.85
C ASP A 16 26.36 41.01 6.07
N LEU A 17 25.30 40.19 6.22
CA LEU A 17 25.10 38.98 5.44
C LEU A 17 24.82 39.31 3.96
N MET A 18 23.99 40.33 3.69
CA MET A 18 23.73 40.82 2.32
C MET A 18 24.99 41.37 1.65
N ALA A 19 25.84 42.08 2.40
CA ALA A 19 27.12 42.58 1.88
C ALA A 19 28.09 41.44 1.56
N ALA A 20 28.20 40.43 2.43
CA ALA A 20 29.01 39.24 2.18
C ALA A 20 28.49 38.41 1.00
N LEU A 21 27.17 38.30 0.84
CA LEU A 21 26.54 37.61 -0.29
C LEU A 21 26.77 38.36 -1.61
N SER A 22 26.66 39.69 -1.59
CA SER A 22 26.94 40.53 -2.77
C SER A 22 28.42 40.44 -3.19
N GLN A 23 29.33 40.43 -2.23
CA GLN A 23 30.76 40.31 -2.50
C GLN A 23 31.14 38.91 -3.02
N THR A 24 30.53 37.85 -2.48
CA THR A 24 30.73 36.49 -3.00
C THR A 24 30.14 36.34 -4.40
N MET A 25 28.99 36.96 -4.68
CA MET A 25 28.36 36.97 -6.01
C MET A 25 29.23 37.67 -7.05
N ASN A 26 29.76 38.86 -6.73
CA ASN A 26 30.69 39.57 -7.61
C ASN A 26 31.97 38.77 -7.87
N ASN A 27 32.54 38.13 -6.83
CA ASN A 27 33.72 37.29 -7.01
C ASN A 27 33.41 36.10 -7.93
N THR A 28 32.25 35.45 -7.77
CA THR A 28 31.84 34.36 -8.67
C THR A 28 31.60 34.84 -10.09
N GLU A 29 31.06 36.05 -10.30
CA GLU A 29 30.86 36.64 -11.62
C GLU A 29 32.21 36.92 -12.32
N GLU A 30 33.17 37.52 -11.60
CA GLU A 30 34.53 37.73 -12.11
C GLU A 30 35.26 36.41 -12.43
N THR A 31 35.04 35.37 -11.60
CA THR A 31 35.61 34.05 -11.86
C THR A 31 34.97 33.41 -13.11
N LEU A 32 33.67 33.63 -13.33
CA LEU A 32 32.96 33.12 -14.50
C LEU A 32 33.47 33.78 -15.79
N ASP A 33 33.71 35.08 -15.77
CA ASP A 33 34.24 35.84 -16.90
C ASP A 33 35.66 35.39 -17.27
N LEU A 34 36.52 35.16 -16.26
CA LEU A 34 37.86 34.61 -16.48
C LEU A 34 37.83 33.20 -17.10
N VAL A 35 36.90 32.34 -16.66
CA VAL A 35 36.73 30.99 -17.21
C VAL A 35 36.19 31.06 -18.64
N ALA A 36 35.25 31.97 -18.94
CA ALA A 36 34.73 32.19 -20.28
C ALA A 36 35.83 32.69 -21.25
N GLU A 37 36.70 33.59 -20.79
CA GLU A 37 37.84 34.06 -21.58
C GLU A 37 38.85 32.94 -21.85
N GLN A 38 39.16 32.10 -20.86
CA GLN A 38 40.00 30.91 -21.02
C GLN A 38 39.41 29.87 -21.98
N ASP A 39 38.10 29.59 -21.90
CA ASP A 39 37.42 28.65 -22.81
C ASP A 39 37.50 29.14 -24.26
N SER A 40 37.30 30.44 -24.48
CA SER A 40 37.46 31.06 -25.81
C SER A 40 38.91 30.96 -26.34
N GLY A 41 39.90 31.10 -25.45
CA GLY A 41 41.33 30.92 -25.77
C GLY A 41 41.69 29.47 -26.12
N ILE A 42 41.13 28.49 -25.41
CA ILE A 42 41.35 27.07 -25.70
C ILE A 42 40.69 26.68 -27.02
N LYS A 43 39.49 27.17 -27.29
CA LYS A 43 38.77 26.90 -28.54
C LYS A 43 39.54 27.39 -29.77
N THR A 44 40.08 28.60 -29.71
CA THR A 44 40.90 29.15 -30.81
C THR A 44 42.20 28.36 -31.02
N GLN A 45 42.84 27.87 -29.96
CA GLN A 45 43.99 26.96 -30.08
C GLN A 45 43.61 25.61 -30.70
N LEU A 46 42.48 25.02 -30.30
CA LEU A 46 42.00 23.75 -30.84
C LEU A 46 41.67 23.84 -32.34
N ASP A 47 41.04 24.94 -32.75
CA ASP A 47 40.75 25.22 -34.16
C ASP A 47 42.05 25.37 -34.97
N SER A 48 43.08 26.02 -34.41
CA SER A 48 44.41 26.12 -35.04
C SER A 48 45.06 24.75 -35.21
N VAL A 49 45.06 23.92 -34.17
CA VAL A 49 45.66 22.57 -34.22
C VAL A 49 44.92 21.68 -35.21
N THR A 50 43.59 21.75 -35.26
CA THR A 50 42.78 21.00 -36.22
C THR A 50 43.08 21.43 -37.66
N SER A 51 43.21 22.73 -37.90
CA SER A 51 43.60 23.28 -39.20
C SER A 51 44.99 22.80 -39.63
N ASP A 52 45.96 22.81 -38.71
CA ASP A 52 47.33 22.36 -38.99
C ASP A 52 47.40 20.85 -39.23
N ALA A 53 46.61 20.05 -38.52
CA ALA A 53 46.48 18.61 -38.77
C ALA A 53 45.93 18.33 -40.17
N GLN A 54 44.88 19.04 -40.60
CA GLN A 54 44.34 18.90 -41.95
C GLN A 54 45.32 19.38 -43.03
N LYS A 55 46.12 20.44 -42.77
CA LYS A 55 47.18 20.87 -43.69
C LYS A 55 48.27 19.79 -43.79
N LEU A 56 48.67 19.20 -42.67
CA LEU A 56 49.65 18.12 -42.65
C LEU A 56 49.15 16.91 -43.42
N GLU A 57 47.90 16.50 -43.22
CA GLU A 57 47.27 15.40 -43.97
C GLU A 57 47.31 15.65 -45.48
N ARG A 58 46.90 16.85 -45.93
CA ARG A 58 47.01 17.23 -47.35
C ARG A 58 48.45 17.20 -47.84
N THR A 59 49.39 17.72 -47.06
CA THR A 59 50.82 17.72 -47.43
C THR A 59 51.37 16.30 -47.54
N VAL A 60 51.00 15.40 -46.63
CA VAL A 60 51.38 13.99 -46.68
C VAL A 60 50.79 13.32 -47.92
N GLN A 61 49.52 13.60 -48.24
CA GLN A 61 48.88 13.07 -49.43
C GLN A 61 49.55 13.57 -50.71
N GLU A 62 49.86 14.87 -50.81
CA GLU A 62 50.60 15.45 -51.92
C GLU A 62 52.02 14.84 -52.05
N LEU A 63 52.69 14.60 -50.91
CA LEU A 63 54.01 13.98 -50.92
C LEU A 63 53.94 12.51 -51.37
N LEU A 64 52.92 11.77 -50.95
CA LEU A 64 52.66 10.41 -51.41
C LEU A 64 52.40 10.39 -52.92
N ASP A 65 51.57 11.30 -53.44
CA ASP A 65 51.29 11.43 -54.86
C ASP A 65 52.55 11.79 -55.66
N GLN A 66 53.42 12.67 -55.13
CA GLN A 66 54.70 12.99 -55.73
C GLN A 66 55.67 11.80 -55.72
N VAL A 67 55.75 11.05 -54.61
CA VAL A 67 56.58 9.84 -54.52
C VAL A 67 56.07 8.78 -55.51
N GLU A 68 54.76 8.63 -55.64
CA GLU A 68 54.16 7.72 -56.60
C GLU A 68 54.42 8.17 -58.04
N PHE A 69 54.33 9.47 -58.33
CA PHE A 69 54.67 10.03 -59.65
C PHE A 69 56.14 9.77 -60.01
N ILE A 70 57.07 9.99 -59.07
CA ILE A 70 58.51 9.71 -59.26
C ILE A 70 58.74 8.21 -59.46
N LYS A 71 58.09 7.37 -58.66
CA LYS A 71 58.18 5.90 -58.77
C LYS A 71 57.66 5.42 -60.14
N ASN A 72 56.54 5.98 -60.61
CA ASN A 72 55.91 5.64 -61.88
C ASN A 72 56.64 6.24 -63.10
N SER A 73 57.55 7.20 -62.89
CA SER A 73 58.37 7.77 -63.97
C SER A 73 59.48 6.83 -64.45
N ASN A 74 59.81 5.78 -63.69
CA ASN A 74 60.74 4.73 -64.11
C ASN A 74 59.98 3.44 -64.44
N ILE A 75 60.34 2.78 -65.55
CA ILE A 75 59.70 1.55 -66.06
C ILE A 75 59.56 0.47 -64.96
N ARG A 76 60.59 0.26 -64.12
CA ARG A 76 60.52 -0.72 -63.02
C ARG A 76 59.47 -0.33 -61.96
N GLY A 77 59.48 0.92 -61.51
CA GLY A 77 58.55 1.40 -60.50
C GLY A 77 57.11 1.47 -61.01
N ALA A 78 56.91 1.83 -62.28
CA ALA A 78 55.61 1.77 -62.96
C ALA A 78 55.08 0.33 -63.03
N THR A 79 55.94 -0.64 -63.36
CA THR A 79 55.57 -2.06 -63.41
C THR A 79 55.18 -2.58 -62.01
N ASP A 80 55.91 -2.17 -60.97
CA ASP A 80 55.60 -2.52 -59.58
C ASP A 80 54.24 -1.92 -59.14
N SER A 81 53.95 -0.67 -59.51
CA SER A 81 52.68 -0.02 -59.21
C SER A 81 51.52 -0.67 -59.97
N ILE A 82 51.68 -0.98 -61.26
CA ILE A 82 50.68 -1.71 -62.05
C ILE A 82 50.39 -3.08 -61.42
N THR A 83 51.42 -3.81 -61.01
CA THR A 83 51.26 -5.12 -60.36
C THR A 83 50.53 -4.98 -59.03
N LYS A 84 50.88 -3.97 -58.22
CA LYS A 84 50.20 -3.66 -56.96
C LYS A 84 48.71 -3.39 -57.19
N TYR A 85 48.37 -2.48 -58.12
CA TYR A 85 46.97 -2.12 -58.40
C TYR A 85 46.19 -3.28 -59.03
N PHE A 86 46.82 -4.09 -59.87
CA PHE A 86 46.21 -5.30 -60.42
C PHE A 86 45.86 -6.31 -59.31
N LEU A 87 46.78 -6.58 -58.38
CA LEU A 87 46.53 -7.46 -57.24
C LEU A 87 45.45 -6.88 -56.31
N GLN A 88 45.45 -5.56 -56.08
CA GLN A 88 44.40 -4.90 -55.31
C GLN A 88 43.03 -4.99 -55.99
N SER A 89 42.99 -4.81 -57.32
CA SER A 89 41.76 -4.93 -58.11
C SER A 89 41.22 -6.36 -58.09
N GLN A 90 42.09 -7.38 -58.23
CA GLN A 90 41.71 -8.78 -58.13
C GLN A 90 41.20 -9.15 -56.73
N ALA A 91 41.84 -8.63 -55.67
CA ALA A 91 41.38 -8.83 -54.30
C ALA A 91 40.02 -8.15 -54.04
N ALA A 92 39.80 -6.96 -54.62
CA ALA A 92 38.53 -6.26 -54.54
C ALA A 92 37.42 -7.01 -55.31
N GLU A 93 37.73 -7.54 -56.50
CA GLU A 93 36.82 -8.40 -57.28
C GLU A 93 36.46 -9.67 -56.50
N ALA A 94 37.45 -10.37 -55.94
CA ALA A 94 37.21 -11.55 -55.12
C ALA A 94 36.29 -11.26 -53.92
N ARG A 95 36.47 -10.10 -53.27
CA ARG A 95 35.61 -9.64 -52.17
C ARG A 95 34.20 -9.30 -52.64
N ALA A 96 34.05 -8.61 -53.77
CA ALA A 96 32.76 -8.30 -54.36
C ALA A 96 32.01 -9.60 -54.74
N ASN A 97 32.67 -10.52 -55.44
CA ASN A 97 32.10 -11.81 -55.84
C ASN A 97 31.73 -12.68 -54.64
N ALA A 98 32.54 -12.70 -53.58
CA ALA A 98 32.19 -13.35 -52.31
C ALA A 98 30.96 -12.74 -51.65
N SER A 99 30.67 -11.47 -51.92
CA SER A 99 29.56 -10.73 -51.33
C SER A 99 28.26 -10.87 -52.12
N THR A 100 28.33 -11.17 -53.44
CA THR A 100 27.17 -11.10 -54.35
C THR A 100 26.95 -12.31 -55.26
N ILE A 101 28.00 -13.06 -55.64
CA ILE A 101 27.92 -14.12 -56.67
C ILE A 101 28.09 -15.52 -56.06
N ASN A 102 29.02 -15.68 -55.11
CA ASN A 102 29.33 -16.98 -54.53
C ASN A 102 28.10 -17.56 -53.79
N ALA A 103 27.94 -18.88 -53.83
CA ALA A 103 26.84 -19.53 -53.10
C ALA A 103 26.95 -19.27 -51.59
N GLY A 104 25.83 -18.91 -50.94
CA GLY A 104 25.83 -18.53 -49.52
C GLY A 104 26.40 -17.14 -49.27
N ASN A 105 26.38 -16.26 -50.27
CA ASN A 105 26.84 -14.89 -50.10
C ASN A 105 25.94 -14.12 -49.10
N PRO A 106 26.48 -13.06 -48.47
CA PRO A 106 25.73 -12.20 -47.56
C PRO A 106 24.44 -11.60 -48.15
N VAL A 107 24.41 -11.28 -49.46
CA VAL A 107 23.21 -10.70 -50.11
C VAL A 107 22.10 -11.73 -50.23
N GLU A 108 22.42 -12.95 -50.66
CA GLU A 108 21.50 -14.09 -50.72
C GLU A 108 20.99 -14.45 -49.32
N SER A 109 21.88 -14.51 -48.33
CA SER A 109 21.53 -14.76 -46.93
C SER A 109 20.60 -13.67 -46.38
N SER A 110 20.87 -12.40 -46.70
CA SER A 110 20.02 -11.28 -46.31
C SER A 110 18.65 -11.33 -46.97
N ALA A 111 18.59 -11.68 -48.26
CA ALA A 111 17.34 -11.85 -48.99
C ALA A 111 16.50 -12.98 -48.39
N ALA A 112 17.10 -14.14 -48.12
CA ALA A 112 16.43 -15.27 -47.48
C ALA A 112 15.92 -14.92 -46.07
N LEU A 113 16.73 -14.23 -45.26
CA LEU A 113 16.32 -13.78 -43.93
C LEU A 113 15.18 -12.76 -43.99
N ARG A 114 15.22 -11.83 -44.95
CA ARG A 114 14.13 -10.85 -45.16
C ARG A 114 12.83 -11.56 -45.51
N GLN A 115 12.88 -12.52 -46.44
CA GLN A 115 11.70 -13.30 -46.82
C GLN A 115 11.13 -14.08 -45.64
N LEU A 116 11.98 -14.77 -44.85
CA LEU A 116 11.55 -15.44 -43.62
C LEU A 116 10.91 -14.48 -42.61
N THR A 117 11.44 -13.26 -42.50
CA THR A 117 10.90 -12.23 -41.61
C THR A 117 9.55 -11.73 -42.11
N GLU A 118 9.42 -11.45 -43.41
CA GLU A 118 8.17 -11.04 -44.04
C GLU A 118 7.09 -12.13 -43.90
N ASP A 119 7.43 -13.39 -44.11
CA ASP A 119 6.54 -14.53 -43.92
C ASP A 119 6.08 -14.63 -42.46
N LYS A 120 7.00 -14.47 -41.50
CA LYS A 120 6.66 -14.48 -40.08
C LYS A 120 5.75 -13.31 -39.71
N MET A 121 6.04 -12.12 -40.20
CA MET A 121 5.22 -10.93 -39.98
C MET A 121 3.81 -11.13 -40.55
N ASN A 122 3.69 -11.66 -41.77
CA ASN A 122 2.40 -11.95 -42.40
C ASN A 122 1.60 -13.01 -41.61
N GLN A 123 2.25 -14.08 -41.13
CA GLN A 123 1.60 -15.09 -40.28
C GLN A 123 1.03 -14.50 -38.99
N THR A 124 1.75 -13.56 -38.35
CA THR A 124 1.33 -12.93 -37.08
C THR A 124 0.46 -11.69 -37.25
N ARG A 125 0.25 -11.23 -38.49
CA ARG A 125 -0.37 -9.93 -38.80
C ARG A 125 -1.79 -9.81 -38.23
N GLU A 126 -2.62 -10.81 -38.46
CA GLU A 126 -4.02 -10.79 -38.00
C GLU A 126 -4.12 -10.79 -36.48
N GLU A 127 -3.30 -11.61 -35.80
CA GLU A 127 -3.26 -11.65 -34.34
C GLU A 127 -2.77 -10.32 -33.75
N PHE A 128 -1.74 -9.71 -34.35
CA PHE A 128 -1.25 -8.40 -33.95
C PHE A 128 -2.31 -7.31 -34.11
N LEU A 129 -2.99 -7.25 -35.26
CA LEU A 129 -4.05 -6.27 -35.51
C LEU A 129 -5.24 -6.46 -34.55
N LYS A 130 -5.62 -7.71 -34.28
CA LYS A 130 -6.67 -8.02 -33.30
C LYS A 130 -6.28 -7.52 -31.90
N ARG A 131 -5.07 -7.84 -31.42
CA ARG A 131 -4.57 -7.34 -30.13
C ARG A 131 -4.51 -5.81 -30.11
N GLN A 132 -4.01 -5.18 -31.16
CA GLN A 132 -3.97 -3.72 -31.25
C GLN A 132 -5.38 -3.11 -31.11
N SER A 133 -6.37 -3.66 -31.80
CA SER A 133 -7.76 -3.20 -31.71
C SER A 133 -8.35 -3.42 -30.31
N GLU A 134 -8.11 -4.58 -29.69
CA GLU A 134 -8.55 -4.86 -28.32
C GLU A 134 -7.93 -3.88 -27.31
N HIS A 135 -6.64 -3.56 -27.47
CA HIS A 135 -5.94 -2.60 -26.62
C HIS A 135 -6.46 -1.17 -26.83
N ALA A 136 -6.71 -0.76 -28.08
CA ALA A 136 -7.31 0.53 -28.38
C ALA A 136 -8.70 0.66 -27.74
N GLN A 137 -9.53 -0.38 -27.83
CA GLN A 137 -10.85 -0.39 -27.20
C GLN A 137 -10.76 -0.36 -25.66
N LYS A 138 -9.80 -1.07 -25.06
CA LYS A 138 -9.57 -0.98 -23.60
C LYS A 138 -9.13 0.41 -23.16
N LEU A 139 -8.29 1.08 -23.95
CA LEU A 139 -7.87 2.46 -23.67
C LEU A 139 -9.03 3.43 -23.79
N ASP A 140 -9.89 3.26 -24.80
CA ASP A 140 -11.09 4.08 -24.98
C ASP A 140 -12.10 3.87 -23.83
N ASN A 141 -12.33 2.61 -23.44
CA ASN A 141 -13.13 2.28 -22.26
C ASN A 141 -12.56 2.92 -20.98
N LEU A 142 -11.23 2.83 -20.78
CA LEU A 142 -10.56 3.42 -19.63
C LEU A 142 -10.65 4.96 -19.64
N ALA A 143 -10.54 5.59 -20.81
CA ALA A 143 -10.73 7.03 -20.95
C ALA A 143 -12.17 7.43 -20.58
N GLY A 144 -13.17 6.67 -21.01
CA GLY A 144 -14.56 6.85 -20.60
C GLY A 144 -14.76 6.66 -19.09
N GLU A 145 -14.16 5.62 -18.50
CA GLU A 145 -14.19 5.42 -17.04
C GLU A 145 -13.53 6.59 -16.28
N MET A 146 -12.40 7.11 -16.77
CA MET A 146 -11.73 8.28 -16.20
C MET A 146 -12.57 9.55 -16.29
N GLU A 147 -13.31 9.75 -17.39
CA GLU A 147 -14.22 10.90 -17.55
C GLU A 147 -15.41 10.83 -16.57
N THR A 148 -15.86 9.62 -16.22
CA THR A 148 -16.93 9.43 -15.21
C THR A 148 -16.46 9.50 -13.76
N LEU A 149 -15.15 9.52 -13.51
CA LEU A 149 -14.60 9.51 -12.15
C LEU A 149 -14.64 10.91 -11.52
N ASP A 150 -15.71 11.19 -10.79
CA ASP A 150 -15.82 12.40 -9.97
C ASP A 150 -15.16 12.22 -8.58
N LEU A 151 -13.95 12.77 -8.43
CA LEU A 151 -13.22 12.79 -7.15
C LEU A 151 -13.62 13.94 -6.22
N SER A 152 -14.53 14.83 -6.65
CA SER A 152 -14.92 16.04 -5.91
C SER A 152 -15.50 15.71 -4.53
N VAL A 153 -16.27 14.62 -4.41
CA VAL A 153 -16.88 14.19 -3.14
C VAL A 153 -15.83 13.72 -2.13
N ILE A 154 -14.82 12.96 -2.60
CA ILE A 154 -13.73 12.47 -1.76
C ILE A 154 -12.82 13.64 -1.37
N SER A 155 -12.52 14.51 -2.33
CA SER A 155 -11.79 15.77 -2.13
C SER A 155 -12.44 16.62 -1.04
N TYR A 156 -13.75 16.81 -1.08
CA TYR A 156 -14.49 17.56 -0.05
C TYR A 156 -14.34 16.91 1.33
N LYS A 157 -14.61 15.60 1.44
CA LYS A 157 -14.51 14.90 2.73
C LYS A 157 -13.09 14.90 3.31
N THR A 158 -12.07 14.89 2.45
CA THR A 158 -10.66 14.85 2.89
C THR A 158 -10.12 16.24 3.21
N CYS A 159 -10.30 17.21 2.32
CA CYS A 159 -9.65 18.53 2.39
C CYS A 159 -10.56 19.68 2.86
N GLY A 160 -11.89 19.49 2.89
CA GLY A 160 -12.81 20.34 3.63
C GLY A 160 -13.37 21.58 2.92
N SER A 161 -13.19 21.70 1.61
CA SER A 161 -13.82 22.75 0.80
C SER A 161 -14.34 22.18 -0.52
N PRO A 162 -15.57 22.53 -0.96
CA PRO A 162 -15.98 22.29 -2.34
C PRO A 162 -15.13 23.22 -3.21
N SER A 163 -14.39 22.65 -4.16
CA SER A 163 -13.56 23.42 -5.08
C SER A 163 -14.39 24.55 -5.72
N SER A 164 -13.99 25.81 -5.51
CA SER A 164 -14.54 26.95 -6.25
C SER A 164 -14.13 26.94 -7.74
N GLY A 165 -13.42 25.92 -8.21
CA GLY A 165 -13.15 25.64 -9.61
C GLY A 165 -13.88 24.37 -10.03
N GLN A 166 -14.97 24.52 -10.77
CA GLN A 166 -15.56 23.48 -11.63
C GLN A 166 -14.71 23.25 -12.90
N ASP A 167 -13.43 23.57 -12.85
CA ASP A 167 -12.55 23.46 -13.98
C ASP A 167 -11.87 22.10 -13.91
N SER A 168 -12.18 21.28 -14.92
CA SER A 168 -11.64 19.95 -15.12
C SER A 168 -10.11 19.91 -14.91
N CYS A 169 -9.59 18.73 -14.58
CA CYS A 169 -8.16 18.47 -14.34
C CYS A 169 -7.21 18.93 -15.47
N TRP A 170 -7.76 19.32 -16.63
CA TRP A 170 -7.06 19.77 -17.82
C TRP A 170 -6.58 21.22 -17.80
N SER A 171 -7.20 22.11 -17.02
CA SER A 171 -6.94 23.56 -17.06
C SER A 171 -5.97 24.07 -15.98
N SER A 172 -5.47 23.20 -15.11
CA SER A 172 -4.45 23.56 -14.12
C SER A 172 -3.45 22.42 -13.95
N PRO A 173 -2.13 22.66 -14.01
CA PRO A 173 -1.12 21.63 -13.82
C PRO A 173 -1.13 21.20 -12.34
N CYS A 174 -2.02 20.28 -12.00
CA CYS A 174 -2.18 19.68 -10.68
C CYS A 174 -2.38 20.71 -9.54
N GLY A 175 -3.37 21.60 -9.68
CA GLY A 175 -3.85 22.49 -8.62
C GLY A 175 -4.65 21.72 -7.56
N GLY A 176 -4.18 21.75 -6.32
CA GLY A 176 -4.66 20.92 -5.21
C GLY A 176 -6.16 20.95 -4.95
N LEU A 177 -6.68 19.77 -4.63
CA LEU A 177 -8.07 19.40 -4.34
C LEU A 177 -8.60 19.98 -3.01
N GLY A 178 -8.49 21.29 -2.76
CA GLY A 178 -8.86 21.80 -1.43
C GLY A 178 -8.92 23.31 -1.23
N CYS A 179 -9.03 23.67 0.04
CA CYS A 179 -9.02 25.02 0.56
C CYS A 179 -7.88 25.88 0.05
N VAL A 180 -8.04 27.20 0.15
CA VAL A 180 -6.96 28.14 -0.11
C VAL A 180 -6.36 28.63 1.21
N ASP A 181 -5.06 28.90 1.20
CA ASP A 181 -4.44 29.71 2.24
C ASP A 181 -4.84 31.20 2.08
N PRO A 182 -4.51 32.06 3.06
CA PRO A 182 -4.78 33.51 2.96
C PRO A 182 -4.14 34.17 1.73
N GLU A 183 -3.08 33.57 1.17
CA GLU A 183 -2.34 34.00 -0.02
C GLU A 183 -2.96 33.49 -1.33
N GLY A 184 -4.02 32.68 -1.27
CA GLY A 184 -4.74 32.14 -2.42
C GLY A 184 -4.12 30.89 -3.03
N GLN A 185 -3.11 30.28 -2.40
CA GLN A 185 -2.52 29.03 -2.85
C GLN A 185 -3.34 27.82 -2.36
N PRO A 186 -3.45 26.76 -3.18
CA PRO A 186 -4.22 25.57 -2.82
C PRO A 186 -3.51 24.77 -1.72
N LYS A 187 -4.24 24.46 -0.64
CA LYS A 187 -3.83 23.58 0.46
C LYS A 187 -4.92 22.56 0.80
N CYS A 188 -4.54 21.41 1.34
CA CYS A 188 -5.49 20.43 1.86
C CYS A 188 -5.53 20.51 3.39
N GLY A 189 -6.68 20.93 3.93
CA GLY A 189 -6.87 21.14 5.37
C GLY A 189 -6.27 22.44 5.90
N GLY A 190 -6.59 22.72 7.17
CA GLY A 190 -6.19 23.95 7.86
C GLY A 190 -7.37 24.69 8.48
N GLU A 191 -7.09 25.80 9.15
CA GLU A 191 -8.12 26.63 9.77
C GLU A 191 -9.11 27.15 8.71
N GLY A 192 -10.41 26.93 8.94
CA GLY A 192 -11.48 27.23 7.98
C GLY A 192 -11.88 26.08 7.03
N CYS A 193 -11.20 24.93 7.10
CA CYS A 193 -11.47 23.76 6.25
C CYS A 193 -12.10 22.61 7.02
N ASP A 194 -13.33 22.23 6.68
CA ASP A 194 -14.05 21.15 7.37
C ASP A 194 -13.82 19.78 6.71
N GLY A 195 -12.58 19.28 6.81
CA GLY A 195 -12.14 18.03 6.18
C GLY A 195 -11.40 17.11 7.14
N ALA A 196 -11.30 15.83 6.78
CA ALA A 196 -10.63 14.81 7.58
C ALA A 196 -9.19 15.18 7.96
N VAL A 197 -8.44 15.87 7.06
CA VAL A 197 -7.07 16.33 7.34
C VAL A 197 -7.05 17.38 8.45
N THR A 198 -7.98 18.34 8.42
CA THR A 198 -8.08 19.35 9.50
C THR A 198 -8.46 18.70 10.83
N ALA A 199 -9.40 17.76 10.82
CA ALA A 199 -9.80 17.04 12.01
C ALA A 199 -8.62 16.26 12.63
N ALA A 200 -7.85 15.54 11.80
CA ALA A 200 -6.67 14.81 12.26
C ALA A 200 -5.60 15.74 12.84
N ASN A 201 -5.29 16.85 12.16
CA ASN A 201 -4.31 17.83 12.64
C ASN A 201 -4.76 18.52 13.93
N SER A 202 -6.05 18.83 14.07
CA SER A 202 -6.59 19.40 15.31
C SER A 202 -6.48 18.44 16.49
N ILE A 203 -6.76 17.14 16.28
CA ILE A 203 -6.59 16.11 17.30
C ILE A 203 -5.12 15.96 17.68
N LEU A 204 -4.21 15.99 16.69
CA LEU A 204 -2.77 15.90 16.93
C LEU A 204 -2.27 17.07 17.79
N LEU A 205 -2.61 18.31 17.42
CA LEU A 205 -2.24 19.51 18.18
C LEU A 205 -2.76 19.45 19.62
N LYS A 206 -4.04 19.10 19.81
CA LYS A 206 -4.61 18.93 21.16
C LYS A 206 -3.93 17.84 21.97
N THR A 207 -3.48 16.77 21.33
CA THR A 207 -2.75 15.68 21.99
C THR A 207 -1.37 16.14 22.44
N GLN A 208 -0.67 16.92 21.60
CA GLN A 208 0.63 17.50 21.94
C GLN A 208 0.54 18.54 23.07
N GLU A 209 -0.50 19.39 23.05
CA GLU A 209 -0.78 20.33 24.14
C GLU A 209 -1.03 19.59 25.47
N ALA A 210 -1.87 18.54 25.45
CA ALA A 210 -2.12 17.72 26.62
C ALA A 210 -0.86 16.99 27.12
N GLU A 211 -0.01 16.49 26.22
CA GLU A 211 1.27 15.87 26.58
C GLU A 211 2.20 16.87 27.28
N GLN A 212 2.29 18.10 26.77
CA GLN A 212 3.10 19.15 27.36
C GLN A 212 2.58 19.56 28.76
N GLU A 213 1.26 19.63 28.94
CA GLU A 213 0.65 19.88 30.24
C GLU A 213 0.98 18.75 31.25
N ILE A 214 0.94 17.49 30.83
CA ILE A 214 1.30 16.34 31.67
C ILE A 214 2.77 16.42 32.10
N ILE A 215 3.69 16.70 31.17
CA ILE A 215 5.12 16.84 31.49
C ILE A 215 5.33 17.98 32.49
N SER A 216 4.66 19.12 32.30
CA SER A 216 4.73 20.25 33.24
C SER A 216 4.21 19.87 34.63
N ALA A 217 3.07 19.17 34.71
CA ALA A 217 2.52 18.71 35.97
C ALA A 217 3.45 17.71 36.69
N MET A 218 4.11 16.82 35.95
CA MET A 218 5.10 15.90 36.51
C MET A 218 6.31 16.64 37.12
N ALA A 219 6.80 17.69 36.45
CA ALA A 219 7.89 18.51 36.97
C ALA A 219 7.50 19.25 38.27
N GLU A 220 6.25 19.72 38.36
CA GLU A 220 5.73 20.32 39.60
C GLU A 220 5.64 19.30 40.75
N VAL A 221 5.21 18.08 40.46
CA VAL A 221 5.15 16.98 41.45
C VAL A 221 6.56 16.63 41.95
N GLU A 222 7.56 16.57 41.08
CA GLU A 222 8.95 16.31 41.47
C GLU A 222 9.51 17.43 42.36
N LYS A 223 9.22 18.70 42.02
CA LYS A 223 9.58 19.85 42.85
C LYS A 223 8.92 19.78 44.23
N LEU A 224 7.63 19.43 44.29
CA LEU A 224 6.91 19.27 45.55
C LEU A 224 7.50 18.13 46.39
N SER A 225 7.81 16.99 45.77
CA SER A 225 8.47 15.85 46.42
C SER A 225 9.79 16.27 47.07
N LYS A 226 10.62 17.05 46.36
CA LYS A 226 11.87 17.59 46.89
C LYS A 226 11.64 18.52 48.09
N MET A 227 10.66 19.44 48.01
CA MET A 227 10.32 20.31 49.15
C MET A 227 9.83 19.51 50.36
N VAL A 228 9.03 18.46 50.16
CA VAL A 228 8.58 17.58 51.25
C VAL A 228 9.74 16.83 51.89
N LEU A 229 10.70 16.35 51.10
CA LEU A 229 11.92 15.73 51.63
C LEU A 229 12.76 16.71 52.47
N GLU A 230 12.90 17.96 52.00
CA GLU A 230 13.61 19.01 52.74
C GLU A 230 12.93 19.35 54.07
N VAL A 231 11.59 19.52 54.06
CA VAL A 231 10.80 19.75 55.27
C VAL A 231 10.93 18.57 56.24
N LYS A 232 10.93 17.32 55.74
CA LYS A 232 11.16 16.14 56.57
C LYS A 232 12.55 16.17 57.23
N MET A 233 13.61 16.50 56.49
CA MET A 233 14.96 16.60 57.07
C MET A 233 15.02 17.66 58.17
N GLN A 234 14.43 18.83 57.95
CA GLN A 234 14.37 19.89 58.96
C GLN A 234 13.56 19.45 60.20
N ALA A 235 12.45 18.72 60.01
CA ALA A 235 11.66 18.18 61.11
C ALA A 235 12.44 17.11 61.92
N ASP A 236 13.19 16.24 61.25
CA ASP A 236 14.05 15.24 61.89
C ASP A 236 15.22 15.89 62.66
N GLU A 237 15.81 16.95 62.12
CA GLU A 237 16.84 17.75 62.80
C GLU A 237 16.28 18.45 64.05
N ALA A 238 15.11 19.09 63.94
CA ALA A 238 14.42 19.72 65.06
C ALA A 238 14.11 18.70 66.17
N LYS A 239 13.67 17.48 65.79
CA LYS A 239 13.42 16.38 66.73
C LYS A 239 14.70 15.95 67.46
N LEU A 240 15.81 15.78 66.75
CA LEU A 240 17.10 15.44 67.35
C LEU A 240 17.60 16.55 68.30
N SER A 241 17.44 17.81 67.91
CA SER A 241 17.79 18.96 68.75
C SER A 241 16.97 18.98 70.04
N ALA A 242 15.65 18.77 69.95
CA ALA A 242 14.77 18.70 71.12
C ALA A 242 15.15 17.55 72.07
N GLN A 243 15.50 16.37 71.52
CA GLN A 243 15.99 15.24 72.33
C GLN A 243 17.31 15.55 73.04
N ASN A 244 18.23 16.24 72.37
CA ASN A 244 19.51 16.65 72.97
C ASN A 244 19.29 17.68 74.10
N VAL A 245 18.40 18.66 73.89
CA VAL A 245 18.01 19.62 74.94
C VAL A 245 17.41 18.87 76.13
N LEU A 246 16.51 17.91 75.92
CA LEU A 246 15.94 17.10 77.00
C LEU A 246 17.02 16.35 77.79
N MET A 247 17.98 15.71 77.11
CA MET A 247 19.10 15.03 77.77
C MET A 247 20.00 15.98 78.56
N LYS A 248 20.32 17.16 78.00
CA LYS A 248 21.10 18.19 78.69
C LYS A 248 20.38 18.71 79.93
N THR A 249 19.08 18.98 79.83
CA THR A 249 18.26 19.43 80.97
C THR A 249 18.22 18.39 82.09
N ASN A 250 18.07 17.11 81.76
CA ASN A 250 18.15 16.03 82.75
C ASN A 250 19.52 15.95 83.43
N ARG A 251 20.62 16.10 82.69
CA ARG A 251 21.97 16.17 83.28
C ARG A 251 22.15 17.39 84.18
N THR A 252 21.65 18.55 83.77
CA THR A 252 21.71 19.78 84.57
C THR A 252 20.90 19.63 85.85
N LYS A 253 19.70 19.05 85.78
CA LYS A 253 18.90 18.72 86.96
C LYS A 253 19.69 17.86 87.95
N HIS A 254 20.31 16.78 87.49
CA HIS A 254 21.16 15.94 88.34
C HIS A 254 22.32 16.70 88.98
N LYS A 255 23.00 17.57 88.23
CA LYS A 255 24.07 18.43 88.77
C LYS A 255 23.57 19.40 89.82
N VAL A 256 22.42 20.03 89.60
CA VAL A 256 21.82 20.95 90.57
C VAL A 256 21.42 20.21 91.84
N ASP A 257 20.81 19.03 91.72
CA ASP A 257 20.45 18.20 92.88
C ASP A 257 21.71 17.79 93.68
N GLN A 258 22.79 17.40 92.99
CA GLN A 258 24.08 17.10 93.62
C GLN A 258 24.68 18.33 94.31
N SER A 259 24.75 19.48 93.63
CA SER A 259 25.31 20.70 94.19
C SER A 259 24.49 21.21 95.38
N ASN A 260 23.17 21.01 95.40
CA ASN A 260 22.32 21.35 96.54
C ASN A 260 22.65 20.47 97.76
N GLU A 261 22.91 19.18 97.53
CA GLU A 261 23.34 18.27 98.59
C GLU A 261 24.75 18.59 99.10
N GLU A 262 25.69 18.92 98.20
CA GLU A 262 27.02 19.42 98.55
C GLU A 262 26.97 20.73 99.34
N LEU A 263 26.09 21.67 98.95
CA LEU A 263 25.88 22.92 99.67
C LEU A 263 25.36 22.66 101.09
N ARG A 264 24.41 21.74 101.27
CA ARG A 264 23.93 21.32 102.59
C ARG A 264 25.04 20.69 103.43
N SER A 265 25.93 19.92 102.81
CA SER A 265 27.12 19.36 103.47
C SER A 265 28.12 20.44 103.88
N LEU A 266 28.40 21.42 103.00
CA LEU A 266 29.31 22.53 103.29
C LEU A 266 28.78 23.41 104.43
N ILE A 267 27.46 23.69 104.44
CA ILE A 267 26.83 24.43 105.55
C ILE A 267 27.03 23.69 106.88
N ARG A 268 26.97 22.34 106.89
CA ARG A 268 27.33 21.55 108.08
C ARG A 268 28.80 21.71 108.44
N GLN A 269 29.72 21.59 107.47
CA GLN A 269 31.16 21.72 107.72
C GLN A 269 31.56 23.12 108.23
N ILE A 270 30.99 24.20 107.70
CA ILE A 270 31.25 25.57 108.17
C ILE A 270 30.74 25.76 109.59
N LYS A 271 29.55 25.21 109.90
CA LYS A 271 29.03 25.21 111.26
C LYS A 271 30.00 24.50 112.22
N ASP A 272 30.55 23.36 111.81
CA ASP A 272 31.50 22.59 112.62
C ASP A 272 32.84 23.32 112.78
N PHE A 273 33.35 23.95 111.71
CA PHE A 273 34.61 24.71 111.71
C PHE A 273 34.56 25.95 112.61
N LEU A 274 33.44 26.70 112.57
CA LEU A 274 33.26 27.88 113.43
C LEU A 274 33.10 27.52 114.91
N THR A 275 32.92 26.24 115.25
CA THR A 275 32.89 25.75 116.62
C THR A 275 34.22 25.17 117.11
N GLN A 276 35.33 25.34 116.36
CA GLN A 276 36.64 24.74 116.69
C GLN A 276 37.77 25.81 116.80
N ASP A 277 38.47 25.89 117.95
CA ASP A 277 39.40 26.97 118.35
C ASP A 277 40.91 26.80 117.89
N ALA A 278 41.49 27.88 117.32
CA ALA A 278 42.86 28.51 117.40
C ALA A 278 44.23 27.92 116.85
N ALA A 279 45.19 28.86 116.55
CA ALA A 279 46.71 28.86 116.52
C ALA A 279 47.46 28.99 115.14
N ASP A 280 48.68 29.55 114.90
CA ASP A 280 49.75 30.37 115.57
C ASP A 280 50.89 30.77 114.55
N LEU A 281 51.75 31.78 114.84
CA LEU A 281 52.71 32.54 113.99
C LEU A 281 54.19 32.06 113.93
N GLU A 282 54.62 31.01 114.64
CA GLU A 282 56.05 30.66 114.80
C GLU A 282 56.71 30.02 113.54
N SER A 283 55.94 29.75 112.49
CA SER A 283 56.40 28.99 111.30
C SER A 283 57.12 29.81 110.21
N ILE A 284 57.15 31.15 110.31
CA ILE A 284 57.55 32.03 109.19
C ILE A 284 59.05 32.41 109.20
N GLU A 285 59.78 32.26 110.30
CA GLU A 285 61.16 32.80 110.43
C GLU A 285 62.26 31.92 109.81
N LEU A 286 61.99 30.64 109.55
CA LEU A 286 63.01 29.64 109.16
C LEU A 286 63.53 29.78 107.71
N VAL A 287 62.81 30.48 106.83
CA VAL A 287 63.06 30.47 105.38
C VAL A 287 64.08 31.53 104.92
N ALA A 288 64.40 32.54 105.75
CA ALA A 288 65.17 33.71 105.29
C ALA A 288 66.71 33.53 105.25
N ASN A 289 67.29 32.47 105.83
CA ASN A 289 68.75 32.38 106.05
C ASN A 289 69.57 31.63 104.98
N GLU A 290 68.98 31.07 103.93
CA GLU A 290 69.69 30.11 103.04
C GLU A 290 70.28 30.71 101.73
N VAL A 291 70.06 32.01 101.45
CA VAL A 291 70.34 32.58 100.10
C VAL A 291 71.68 33.35 99.97
N LEU A 292 72.54 33.41 101.00
CA LEU A 292 73.65 34.39 101.04
C LEU A 292 75.07 33.91 100.58
N ALA A 293 75.29 32.76 99.93
CA ALA A 293 76.65 32.17 99.91
C ALA A 293 77.20 31.46 98.62
N MET A 294 77.51 32.13 97.48
CA MET A 294 78.42 31.57 96.41
C MET A 294 79.21 32.62 95.54
N GLN A 295 80.43 32.28 95.02
CA GLN A 295 81.49 33.12 94.32
C GLN A 295 82.30 32.42 93.14
N MET A 296 83.15 33.15 92.36
CA MET A 296 84.04 32.78 91.18
C MET A 296 85.54 33.29 91.26
N PRO A 297 86.58 32.71 90.57
CA PRO A 297 87.96 33.27 90.49
C PRO A 297 88.69 33.37 89.09
N THR A 298 89.77 34.21 89.04
CA THR A 298 90.69 34.62 87.92
C THR A 298 92.19 34.43 88.29
N THR A 299 93.13 34.17 87.35
CA THR A 299 94.61 34.43 87.54
C THR A 299 95.47 34.54 86.25
N PRO A 300 96.65 35.23 86.31
CA PRO A 300 97.39 35.80 85.15
C PRO A 300 98.55 34.97 84.54
N ALA A 301 98.83 33.75 84.98
CA ALA A 301 99.99 32.96 84.53
C ALA A 301 99.82 32.27 83.16
N GLN A 302 98.60 32.24 82.61
CA GLN A 302 98.30 31.58 81.33
C GLN A 302 98.51 32.47 80.08
N LEU A 303 98.79 33.77 80.27
CA LEU A 303 98.97 34.72 79.15
C LEU A 303 100.35 34.63 78.46
N GLN A 304 101.38 34.09 79.12
CA GLN A 304 102.76 34.07 78.60
C GLN A 304 103.02 32.90 77.63
N ASN A 305 102.33 31.77 77.79
CA ASN A 305 102.48 30.57 76.96
C ASN A 305 101.95 30.78 75.52
N LEU A 306 101.04 31.74 75.33
CA LEU A 306 100.45 32.06 74.02
C LEU A 306 101.39 32.86 73.11
N THR A 307 102.47 33.46 73.64
CA THR A 307 103.35 34.37 72.88
C THR A 307 104.49 33.61 72.16
N ASP A 308 104.92 32.47 72.69
CA ASP A 308 106.01 31.67 72.10
C ASP A 308 105.55 30.76 70.95
N GLU A 309 104.29 30.29 70.95
CA GLU A 309 103.71 29.53 69.84
C GLU A 309 103.63 30.34 68.54
N ILE A 310 103.41 31.66 68.64
CA ILE A 310 103.28 32.53 67.47
C ILE A 310 104.63 32.69 66.73
N ARG A 311 105.76 32.67 67.45
CA ARG A 311 107.09 32.87 66.86
C ARG A 311 107.60 31.65 66.09
N GLN A 312 107.19 30.45 66.50
CA GLN A 312 107.58 29.20 65.84
C GLN A 312 106.85 29.01 64.50
N LYS A 313 105.60 29.47 64.41
CA LYS A 313 104.77 29.33 63.19
C LYS A 313 105.12 30.31 62.06
N VAL A 314 105.86 31.38 62.35
CA VAL A 314 106.26 32.40 61.35
C VAL A 314 107.54 32.00 60.57
N GLY A 315 108.28 30.97 61.02
CA GLY A 315 109.48 30.47 60.32
C GLY A 315 109.23 29.47 59.18
N GLU A 316 108.00 28.95 59.02
CA GLU A 316 107.66 27.89 58.05
C GLU A 316 107.25 28.43 56.65
N LEU A 317 107.26 29.76 56.44
CA LEU A 317 106.73 30.42 55.24
C LEU A 317 107.79 30.66 54.15
N GLY A 318 108.38 29.60 53.60
CA GLY A 318 109.43 29.70 52.57
C GLY A 318 109.35 28.65 51.46
N HIS A 319 108.22 28.53 50.75
CA HIS A 319 108.07 27.56 49.64
C HIS A 319 107.34 28.15 48.41
N VAL A 320 107.90 29.20 47.80
CA VAL A 320 107.34 29.77 46.55
C VAL A 320 107.54 28.82 45.35
N GLU A 321 108.63 28.04 45.33
CA GLU A 321 108.90 27.05 44.27
C GLU A 321 107.95 25.84 44.31
N ALA A 322 107.58 25.37 45.51
CA ALA A 322 106.64 24.26 45.66
C ALA A 322 105.22 24.63 45.23
N ILE A 323 104.80 25.89 45.47
CA ILE A 323 103.49 26.41 45.05
C ILE A 323 103.41 26.51 43.52
N LEU A 324 104.49 26.89 42.83
CA LEU A 324 104.50 26.97 41.37
C LEU A 324 104.45 25.58 40.70
N GLN A 325 105.15 24.59 41.26
CA GLN A 325 105.10 23.22 40.75
C GLN A 325 103.76 22.54 41.07
N GLN A 326 103.19 22.80 42.25
CA GLN A 326 101.85 22.33 42.60
C GLN A 326 100.76 23.00 41.76
N SER A 327 100.90 24.28 41.42
CA SER A 327 99.98 25.00 40.53
C SER A 327 99.98 24.43 39.10
N ALA A 328 101.13 23.98 38.59
CA ALA A 328 101.21 23.34 37.28
C ALA A 328 100.47 21.99 37.25
N ASP A 329 100.65 21.16 38.26
CA ASP A 329 99.90 19.89 38.41
C ASP A 329 98.39 20.13 38.61
N ASP A 330 98.01 21.17 39.36
CA ASP A 330 96.61 21.55 39.57
C ASP A 330 95.94 22.06 38.29
N ILE A 331 96.67 22.83 37.45
CA ILE A 331 96.19 23.25 36.13
C ILE A 331 95.97 22.03 35.22
N GLN A 332 96.90 21.07 35.22
CA GLN A 332 96.77 19.87 34.39
C GLN A 332 95.59 18.98 34.84
N ARG A 333 95.38 18.86 36.16
CA ARG A 333 94.19 18.18 36.73
C ARG A 333 92.90 18.90 36.34
N ALA A 334 92.88 20.24 36.39
CA ALA A 334 91.72 21.03 36.01
C ALA A 334 91.38 20.90 34.52
N GLU A 335 92.37 20.87 33.63
CA GLU A 335 92.17 20.62 32.20
C GLU A 335 91.61 19.23 31.94
N THR A 336 92.13 18.21 32.62
CA THR A 336 91.63 16.82 32.50
C THR A 336 90.18 16.71 32.98
N LEU A 337 89.84 17.36 34.09
CA LEU A 337 88.47 17.43 34.61
C LEU A 337 87.52 18.19 33.68
N LEU A 338 88.01 19.26 33.02
CA LEU A 338 87.22 20.01 32.05
C LEU A 338 86.88 19.15 30.82
N ASP A 339 87.84 18.37 30.31
CA ASP A 339 87.58 17.45 29.20
C ASP A 339 86.63 16.32 29.58
N GLN A 340 86.76 15.76 30.78
CA GLN A 340 85.80 14.79 31.30
C GLN A 340 84.40 15.39 31.44
N ALA A 341 84.28 16.63 31.94
CA ALA A 341 83.01 17.33 32.06
C ALA A 341 82.38 17.62 30.68
N ARG A 342 83.18 17.99 29.68
CA ARG A 342 82.73 18.17 28.29
C ARG A 342 82.25 16.86 27.68
N GLN A 343 82.97 15.76 27.91
CA GLN A 343 82.58 14.45 27.39
C GLN A 343 81.30 13.93 28.05
N ALA A 344 81.17 14.09 29.38
CA ALA A 344 79.96 13.76 30.12
C ALA A 344 78.76 14.63 29.66
N SER A 345 78.98 15.93 29.43
CA SER A 345 77.96 16.84 28.89
C SER A 345 77.49 16.40 27.51
N LYS A 346 78.42 15.99 26.62
CA LYS A 346 78.07 15.47 25.29
C LYS A 346 77.24 14.19 25.38
N GLN A 347 77.66 13.22 26.21
CA GLN A 347 76.91 11.98 26.42
C GLN A 347 75.51 12.22 27.02
N ALA A 348 75.37 13.17 27.94
CA ALA A 348 74.08 13.55 28.49
C ALA A 348 73.15 14.15 27.41
N THR A 349 73.73 14.94 26.50
CA THR A 349 72.99 15.53 25.37
C THR A 349 72.53 14.44 24.40
N ASP A 350 73.41 13.51 24.01
CA ASP A 350 73.07 12.38 23.15
C ASP A 350 71.99 11.45 23.77
N THR A 351 72.04 11.28 25.10
CA THR A 351 71.04 10.51 25.85
C THR A 351 69.69 11.22 25.89
N LYS A 352 69.69 12.55 26.09
CA LYS A 352 68.47 13.37 26.02
C LYS A 352 67.83 13.27 24.64
N ASP A 353 68.59 13.44 23.57
CA ASP A 353 68.09 13.37 22.20
C ASP A 353 67.50 11.98 21.90
N SER A 354 68.12 10.92 22.42
CA SER A 354 67.61 9.55 22.30
C SER A 354 66.29 9.36 23.06
N ALA A 355 66.18 9.90 24.28
CA ALA A 355 64.94 9.84 25.07
C ALA A 355 63.80 10.64 24.40
N GLU A 356 64.11 11.79 23.79
CA GLU A 356 63.14 12.60 23.03
C GLU A 356 62.62 11.86 21.79
N LYS A 357 63.49 11.15 21.07
CA LYS A 357 63.08 10.27 19.95
C LYS A 357 62.18 9.12 20.42
N VAL A 358 62.53 8.46 21.53
CA VAL A 358 61.70 7.37 22.10
C VAL A 358 60.33 7.91 22.52
N LYS A 359 60.28 9.09 23.14
CA LYS A 359 59.01 9.74 23.51
C LYS A 359 58.13 9.99 22.29
N GLN A 360 58.69 10.56 21.21
CA GLN A 360 57.95 10.78 19.96
C GLN A 360 57.42 9.46 19.37
N ALA A 361 58.24 8.41 19.33
CA ALA A 361 57.81 7.10 18.85
C ALA A 361 56.67 6.51 19.70
N LEU A 362 56.71 6.70 21.02
CA LEU A 362 55.64 6.27 21.93
C LEU A 362 54.33 7.03 21.70
N GLU A 363 54.41 8.36 21.49
CA GLU A 363 53.25 9.20 21.18
C GLU A 363 52.62 8.84 19.82
N GLU A 364 53.43 8.51 18.82
CA GLU A 364 52.95 7.98 17.53
C GLU A 364 52.31 6.60 17.68
N ALA A 365 52.94 5.69 18.42
CA ALA A 365 52.37 4.36 18.71
C ALA A 365 51.02 4.46 19.44
N GLN A 366 50.90 5.36 20.42
CA GLN A 366 49.66 5.60 21.14
C GLN A 366 48.55 6.15 20.23
N ARG A 367 48.89 7.08 19.32
CA ARG A 367 47.94 7.60 18.32
C ARG A 367 47.46 6.49 17.39
N ALA A 368 48.39 5.67 16.87
CA ALA A 368 48.05 4.53 16.02
C ALA A 368 47.17 3.51 16.75
N HIS A 369 47.47 3.21 18.01
CA HIS A 369 46.66 2.29 18.83
C HIS A 369 45.25 2.84 19.08
N THR A 370 45.12 4.13 19.34
CA THR A 370 43.82 4.77 19.55
C THR A 370 42.97 4.75 18.27
N ALA A 371 43.58 5.04 17.12
CA ALA A 371 42.91 4.94 15.83
C ALA A 371 42.47 3.50 15.51
N ALA A 372 43.34 2.50 15.76
CA ALA A 372 42.99 1.09 15.57
C ALA A 372 41.84 0.66 16.49
N SER A 373 41.85 1.07 17.77
CA SER A 373 40.78 0.77 18.72
C SER A 373 39.44 1.36 18.27
N SER A 374 39.45 2.62 17.80
CA SER A 374 38.24 3.26 17.26
C SER A 374 37.73 2.54 16.01
N ALA A 375 38.61 2.12 15.10
CA ALA A 375 38.24 1.38 13.92
C ALA A 375 37.65 0.00 14.25
N ILE A 376 38.18 -0.68 15.28
CA ILE A 376 37.65 -1.96 15.78
C ILE A 376 36.25 -1.76 16.39
N GLN A 377 36.04 -0.71 17.18
CA GLN A 377 34.71 -0.41 17.72
C GLN A 377 33.69 -0.08 16.63
N GLN A 378 34.10 0.70 15.63
CA GLN A 378 33.27 1.01 14.46
C GLN A 378 32.88 -0.30 13.74
N ALA A 379 33.86 -1.16 13.44
CA ALA A 379 33.61 -2.43 12.77
C ALA A 379 32.69 -3.35 13.59
N ALA A 380 32.83 -3.39 14.92
CA ALA A 380 31.93 -4.15 15.78
C ALA A 380 30.48 -3.63 15.74
N SER A 381 30.30 -2.30 15.70
CA SER A 381 28.98 -1.66 15.55
C SER A 381 28.36 -1.95 14.18
N ASP A 382 29.17 -1.89 13.12
CA ASP A 382 28.73 -2.21 11.76
C ASP A 382 28.33 -3.69 11.63
N ILE A 383 29.09 -4.61 12.25
CA ILE A 383 28.75 -6.04 12.30
C ILE A 383 27.42 -6.26 13.03
N GLN A 384 27.20 -5.61 14.16
CA GLN A 384 25.94 -5.73 14.91
C GLN A 384 24.74 -5.20 14.11
N THR A 385 24.94 -4.08 13.41
CA THR A 385 23.92 -3.50 12.52
C THR A 385 23.62 -4.43 11.35
N THR A 386 24.65 -5.00 10.73
CA THR A 386 24.52 -5.98 9.64
C THR A 386 23.79 -7.24 10.09
N ALA A 387 24.10 -7.76 11.29
CA ALA A 387 23.40 -8.92 11.84
C ALA A 387 21.91 -8.65 12.09
N LYS A 388 21.55 -7.45 12.56
CA LYS A 388 20.16 -7.04 12.73
C LYS A 388 19.44 -6.93 11.37
N LEU A 389 20.10 -6.36 10.37
CA LEU A 389 19.56 -6.25 9.01
C LEU A 389 19.34 -7.63 8.39
N LEU A 390 20.29 -8.55 8.57
CA LEU A 390 20.18 -9.93 8.09
C LEU A 390 18.98 -10.65 8.72
N SER A 391 18.77 -10.49 10.04
CA SER A 391 17.60 -11.06 10.70
C SER A 391 16.27 -10.50 10.15
N SER A 392 16.22 -9.20 9.81
CA SER A 392 15.05 -8.60 9.16
C SER A 392 14.81 -9.21 7.77
N VAL A 393 15.87 -9.37 6.98
CA VAL A 393 15.80 -9.99 5.64
C VAL A 393 15.33 -11.44 5.74
N GLU A 394 15.81 -12.22 6.71
CA GLU A 394 15.35 -13.59 6.96
C GLU A 394 13.84 -13.62 7.28
N THR A 395 13.35 -12.71 8.13
CA THR A 395 11.91 -12.63 8.44
C THR A 395 11.07 -12.24 7.23
N GLU A 396 11.50 -11.25 6.44
CA GLU A 396 10.78 -10.86 5.23
C GLU A 396 10.78 -11.97 4.16
N THR A 397 11.89 -12.72 4.07
CA THR A 397 12.02 -13.87 3.16
C THR A 397 11.06 -14.98 3.56
N ALA A 398 10.98 -15.32 4.86
CA ALA A 398 10.03 -16.32 5.36
C ALA A 398 8.57 -15.92 5.11
N ASP A 399 8.24 -14.63 5.28
CA ASP A 399 6.92 -14.08 4.98
C ASP A 399 6.59 -14.16 3.48
N ALA A 400 7.58 -13.90 2.62
CA ALA A 400 7.44 -14.02 1.17
C ALA A 400 7.21 -15.49 0.75
N GLU A 401 7.96 -16.44 1.31
CA GLU A 401 7.79 -17.87 1.07
C GLU A 401 6.38 -18.34 1.48
N SER A 402 5.89 -17.93 2.65
CA SER A 402 4.54 -18.25 3.12
C SER A 402 3.45 -17.72 2.18
N LYS A 403 3.60 -16.48 1.68
CA LYS A 403 2.69 -15.91 0.67
C LYS A 403 2.73 -16.70 -0.64
N LEU A 404 3.91 -17.14 -1.07
CA LEU A 404 4.10 -17.90 -2.29
C LEU A 404 3.48 -19.31 -2.20
N ASP A 405 3.59 -19.97 -1.04
CA ASP A 405 2.93 -21.26 -0.78
C ASP A 405 1.40 -21.11 -0.83
N ASN A 406 0.85 -20.08 -0.18
CA ASN A 406 -0.58 -19.80 -0.23
C ASN A 406 -1.06 -19.53 -1.68
N ALA A 407 -0.32 -18.74 -2.45
CA ALA A 407 -0.62 -18.49 -3.86
C ALA A 407 -0.61 -19.80 -4.68
N THR A 408 0.36 -20.68 -4.43
CA THR A 408 0.47 -21.99 -5.07
C THR A 408 -0.73 -22.89 -4.73
N GLN A 409 -1.16 -22.93 -3.47
CA GLN A 409 -2.36 -23.66 -3.06
C GLN A 409 -3.64 -23.10 -3.68
N ARG A 410 -3.72 -21.78 -3.90
CA ARG A 410 -4.85 -21.15 -4.61
C ARG A 410 -4.85 -21.52 -6.10
N LEU A 411 -3.68 -21.56 -6.73
CA LEU A 411 -3.53 -22.01 -8.12
C LEU A 411 -3.95 -23.47 -8.31
N GLN A 412 -3.57 -24.36 -7.40
CA GLN A 412 -3.99 -25.77 -7.44
C GLN A 412 -5.51 -25.92 -7.32
N ARG A 413 -6.16 -25.15 -6.45
CA ARG A 413 -7.63 -25.12 -6.34
C ARG A 413 -8.28 -24.59 -7.62
N LEU A 414 -7.74 -23.51 -8.19
CA LEU A 414 -8.24 -22.98 -9.46
C LEU A 414 -8.12 -23.99 -10.60
N GLU A 415 -7.01 -24.74 -10.66
CA GLU A 415 -6.84 -25.81 -11.65
C GLU A 415 -7.94 -26.90 -11.54
N GLN A 416 -8.29 -27.28 -10.31
CA GLN A 416 -9.38 -28.23 -10.06
C GLN A 416 -10.75 -27.66 -10.48
N ASP A 417 -11.02 -26.39 -10.14
CA ASP A 417 -12.26 -25.72 -10.50
C ASP A 417 -12.42 -25.57 -12.02
N VAL A 418 -11.33 -25.25 -12.73
CA VAL A 418 -11.32 -25.16 -14.20
C VAL A 418 -11.59 -26.52 -14.83
N LYS A 419 -11.01 -27.61 -14.31
CA LYS A 419 -11.32 -28.98 -14.77
C LYS A 419 -12.79 -29.32 -14.56
N LEU A 420 -13.34 -29.03 -13.38
CA LEU A 420 -14.74 -29.28 -13.07
C LEU A 420 -15.69 -28.45 -13.95
N LEU A 421 -15.31 -27.21 -14.26
CA LEU A 421 -16.06 -26.35 -15.17
C LEU A 421 -16.03 -26.87 -16.61
N ALA A 422 -14.88 -27.36 -17.08
CA ALA A 422 -14.73 -27.96 -18.40
C ALA A 422 -15.63 -29.20 -18.56
N ASP A 423 -15.63 -30.11 -17.56
CA ASP A 423 -16.51 -31.28 -17.55
C ASP A 423 -17.99 -30.88 -17.56
N ARG A 424 -18.36 -29.87 -16.77
CA ARG A 424 -19.74 -29.36 -16.72
C ARG A 424 -20.15 -28.73 -18.05
N SER A 425 -19.24 -27.99 -18.69
CA SER A 425 -19.46 -27.40 -20.02
C SER A 425 -19.69 -28.48 -21.07
N ALA A 426 -18.87 -29.53 -21.10
CA ALA A 426 -19.04 -30.66 -22.01
C ALA A 426 -20.40 -31.35 -21.83
N ASN A 427 -20.83 -31.56 -20.58
CA ASN A 427 -22.14 -32.14 -20.27
C ASN A 427 -23.29 -31.22 -20.74
N VAL A 428 -23.20 -29.91 -20.49
CA VAL A 428 -24.20 -28.95 -20.99
C VAL A 428 -24.28 -28.98 -22.52
N THR A 429 -23.15 -28.95 -23.22
CA THR A 429 -23.12 -29.04 -24.69
C THR A 429 -23.76 -30.34 -25.18
N GLN A 430 -23.47 -31.48 -24.55
CA GLN A 430 -24.09 -32.75 -24.89
C GLN A 430 -25.62 -32.71 -24.71
N ARG A 431 -26.10 -32.19 -23.58
CA ARG A 431 -27.55 -32.07 -23.31
C ARG A 431 -28.24 -31.11 -24.28
N THR A 432 -27.61 -29.99 -24.63
CA THR A 432 -28.13 -29.08 -25.65
C THR A 432 -28.21 -29.74 -27.02
N THR A 433 -27.21 -30.56 -27.38
CA THR A 433 -27.20 -31.30 -28.65
C THR A 433 -28.35 -32.31 -28.70
N LEU A 434 -28.57 -33.06 -27.62
CA LEU A 434 -29.70 -33.99 -27.48
C LEU A 434 -31.05 -33.26 -27.55
N ALA A 435 -31.21 -32.14 -26.82
CA ALA A 435 -32.44 -31.35 -26.86
C ALA A 435 -32.74 -30.78 -28.26
N ASN A 436 -31.70 -30.36 -28.99
CA ASN A 436 -31.86 -29.90 -30.37
C ASN A 436 -32.27 -31.04 -31.32
N GLN A 437 -31.74 -32.25 -31.13
CA GLN A 437 -32.16 -33.43 -31.88
C GLN A 437 -33.62 -33.79 -31.60
N GLU A 438 -34.01 -33.84 -30.31
CA GLU A 438 -35.40 -34.08 -29.92
C GLU A 438 -36.36 -33.01 -30.48
N ALA A 439 -35.97 -31.73 -30.43
CA ALA A 439 -36.76 -30.65 -31.02
C ALA A 439 -36.92 -30.80 -32.55
N ALA A 440 -35.87 -31.23 -33.25
CA ALA A 440 -35.93 -31.51 -34.69
C ALA A 440 -36.86 -32.70 -35.00
N ASP A 441 -36.79 -33.77 -34.21
CA ASP A 441 -37.68 -34.93 -34.34
C ASP A 441 -39.14 -34.58 -34.07
N ILE A 442 -39.41 -33.81 -33.01
CA ILE A 442 -40.77 -33.30 -32.72
C ILE A 442 -41.27 -32.42 -33.87
N GLY A 443 -40.42 -31.55 -34.41
CA GLY A 443 -40.75 -30.72 -35.58
C GLY A 443 -41.12 -31.56 -36.80
N ARG A 444 -40.37 -32.64 -37.07
CA ARG A 444 -40.68 -33.59 -38.15
C ARG A 444 -42.01 -34.31 -37.93
N ILE A 445 -42.26 -34.79 -36.71
CA ILE A 445 -43.52 -35.45 -36.35
C ILE A 445 -44.70 -34.47 -36.50
N ALA A 446 -44.55 -33.23 -36.04
CA ALA A 446 -45.60 -32.22 -36.16
C ALA A 446 -45.96 -31.92 -37.63
N GLU A 447 -44.96 -31.85 -38.52
CA GLU A 447 -45.21 -31.65 -39.95
C GLU A 447 -45.87 -32.88 -40.60
N GLU A 448 -45.50 -34.09 -40.18
CA GLU A 448 -46.11 -35.34 -40.63
C GLU A 448 -47.59 -35.42 -40.20
N VAL A 449 -47.89 -35.12 -38.94
CA VAL A 449 -49.26 -35.06 -38.39
C VAL A 449 -50.09 -34.00 -39.10
N LYS A 450 -49.51 -32.81 -39.37
CA LYS A 450 -50.19 -31.75 -40.12
C LYS A 450 -50.55 -32.21 -41.53
N LYS A 451 -49.63 -32.89 -42.22
CA LYS A 451 -49.86 -33.43 -43.56
C LYS A 451 -50.95 -34.51 -43.56
N GLU A 452 -50.95 -35.40 -42.58
CA GLU A 452 -51.99 -36.43 -42.43
C GLU A 452 -53.36 -35.81 -42.13
N PHE A 453 -53.41 -34.79 -41.27
CA PHE A 453 -54.62 -34.03 -40.98
C PHE A 453 -55.18 -33.33 -42.24
N GLU A 454 -54.32 -32.64 -43.00
CA GLU A 454 -54.73 -31.93 -44.22
C GLU A 454 -55.16 -32.87 -45.36
N SER A 455 -54.47 -34.00 -45.53
CA SER A 455 -54.74 -34.93 -46.62
C SER A 455 -55.91 -35.86 -46.34
N GLU A 456 -55.98 -36.45 -45.14
CA GLU A 456 -56.92 -37.54 -44.85
C GLU A 456 -58.11 -37.05 -44.03
N VAL A 457 -57.86 -36.34 -42.92
CA VAL A 457 -58.93 -35.93 -42.00
C VAL A 457 -59.81 -34.84 -42.63
N LYS A 458 -59.19 -33.80 -43.20
CA LYS A 458 -59.93 -32.71 -43.86
C LYS A 458 -60.74 -33.20 -45.06
N GLN A 459 -60.19 -34.11 -45.87
CA GLN A 459 -60.93 -34.72 -46.98
C GLN A 459 -62.11 -35.57 -46.48
N LYS A 460 -61.91 -36.40 -45.45
CA LYS A 460 -63.00 -37.20 -44.87
C LYS A 460 -64.09 -36.31 -44.29
N TYR A 461 -63.74 -35.22 -43.59
CA TYR A 461 -64.72 -34.24 -43.09
C TYR A 461 -65.52 -33.58 -44.21
N SER A 462 -64.86 -33.15 -45.29
CA SER A 462 -65.55 -32.57 -46.45
C SER A 462 -66.47 -33.58 -47.14
N THR A 463 -66.06 -34.85 -47.20
CA THR A 463 -66.91 -35.94 -47.73
C THR A 463 -68.14 -36.16 -46.86
N VAL A 464 -67.97 -36.14 -45.53
CA VAL A 464 -69.08 -36.27 -44.57
C VAL A 464 -70.03 -35.08 -44.69
N GLU A 465 -69.52 -33.86 -44.81
CA GLU A 465 -70.31 -32.64 -45.01
C GLU A 465 -71.19 -32.76 -46.28
N GLN A 466 -70.60 -33.18 -47.41
CA GLN A 466 -71.35 -33.41 -48.65
C GLN A 466 -72.41 -34.52 -48.52
N LEU A 467 -72.11 -35.60 -47.81
CA LEU A 467 -73.06 -36.70 -47.57
C LEU A 467 -74.21 -36.25 -46.65
N ILE A 468 -73.93 -35.39 -45.67
CA ILE A 468 -74.95 -34.81 -44.79
C ILE A 468 -75.87 -33.90 -45.62
N ASP A 469 -75.33 -33.04 -46.48
CA ASP A 469 -76.14 -32.16 -47.33
C ASP A 469 -77.01 -32.96 -48.31
N GLN A 470 -76.45 -33.98 -48.96
CA GLN A 470 -77.21 -34.89 -49.83
C GLN A 470 -78.34 -35.58 -49.06
N LYS A 471 -78.05 -36.11 -47.86
CA LYS A 471 -79.04 -36.82 -47.05
C LYS A 471 -80.10 -35.88 -46.49
N ALA A 472 -79.74 -34.65 -46.12
CA ALA A 472 -80.70 -33.62 -45.71
C ALA A 472 -81.67 -33.28 -46.85
N GLY A 473 -81.19 -33.18 -48.08
CA GLY A 473 -82.03 -33.03 -49.28
C GLY A 473 -83.00 -34.20 -49.47
N VAL A 474 -82.51 -35.44 -49.41
CA VAL A 474 -83.34 -36.66 -49.52
C VAL A 474 -84.39 -36.75 -48.40
N VAL A 475 -84.04 -36.38 -47.16
CA VAL A 475 -84.98 -36.36 -46.03
C VAL A 475 -86.05 -35.28 -46.21
N ALA A 476 -85.69 -34.10 -46.72
CA ALA A 476 -86.65 -33.04 -47.01
C ALA A 476 -87.65 -33.44 -48.10
N ASP A 477 -87.18 -34.10 -49.17
CA ASP A 477 -88.06 -34.61 -50.23
C ASP A 477 -88.95 -35.76 -49.75
N ALA A 478 -88.41 -36.67 -48.94
CA ALA A 478 -89.19 -37.74 -48.30
C ALA A 478 -90.29 -37.18 -47.39
N LYS A 479 -89.99 -36.11 -46.62
CA LYS A 479 -90.98 -35.41 -45.79
C LYS A 479 -92.10 -34.79 -46.64
N LYS A 480 -91.77 -34.05 -47.71
CA LYS A 480 -92.76 -33.48 -48.64
C LYS A 480 -93.66 -34.55 -49.26
N ARG A 481 -93.07 -35.69 -49.65
CA ARG A 481 -93.82 -36.82 -50.21
C ARG A 481 -94.76 -37.45 -49.19
N ALA A 482 -94.32 -37.59 -47.93
CA ALA A 482 -95.15 -38.09 -46.84
C ALA A 482 -96.33 -37.15 -46.54
N GLU A 483 -96.10 -35.83 -46.51
CA GLU A 483 -97.16 -34.82 -46.35
C GLU A 483 -98.18 -34.88 -47.50
N SER A 484 -97.72 -34.99 -48.74
CA SER A 484 -98.61 -35.14 -49.91
C SER A 484 -99.46 -36.41 -49.85
N LEU A 485 -98.87 -37.55 -49.47
CA LEU A 485 -99.61 -38.80 -49.30
C LEU A 485 -100.62 -38.72 -48.16
N GLN A 486 -100.28 -38.03 -47.05
CA GLN A 486 -101.19 -37.81 -45.94
C GLN A 486 -102.43 -37.00 -46.38
N ASP A 487 -102.23 -35.96 -47.19
CA ASP A 487 -103.35 -35.15 -47.69
C ASP A 487 -104.21 -35.90 -48.72
N GLN A 488 -103.59 -36.72 -49.59
CA GLN A 488 -104.34 -37.63 -50.46
C GLN A 488 -105.19 -38.62 -49.66
N ALA A 489 -104.64 -39.19 -48.58
CA ALA A 489 -105.37 -40.09 -47.71
C ALA A 489 -106.57 -39.41 -47.01
N LYS A 490 -106.41 -38.15 -46.56
CA LYS A 490 -107.52 -37.36 -46.00
C LYS A 490 -108.63 -37.12 -47.03
N GLN A 491 -108.29 -36.77 -48.27
CA GLN A 491 -109.27 -36.59 -49.34
C GLN A 491 -110.02 -37.88 -49.66
N LEU A 492 -109.32 -39.01 -49.73
CA LEU A 492 -109.93 -40.33 -49.92
C LEU A 492 -110.88 -40.70 -48.79
N LEU A 493 -110.52 -40.37 -47.54
CA LEU A 493 -111.37 -40.64 -46.38
C LEU A 493 -112.65 -39.78 -46.40
N LEU A 494 -112.57 -38.51 -46.79
CA LEU A 494 -113.74 -37.67 -47.01
C LEU A 494 -114.66 -38.23 -48.10
N GLN A 495 -114.10 -38.64 -49.25
CA GLN A 495 -114.88 -39.27 -50.32
C GLN A 495 -115.55 -40.58 -49.89
N ALA A 496 -114.87 -41.38 -49.07
CA ALA A 496 -115.43 -42.61 -48.52
C ALA A 496 -116.59 -42.32 -47.54
N SER A 497 -116.45 -41.30 -46.68
CA SER A 497 -117.51 -40.85 -45.78
C SER A 497 -118.74 -40.35 -46.54
N ASP A 498 -118.56 -39.50 -47.57
CA ASP A 498 -119.67 -39.00 -48.40
C ASP A 498 -120.43 -40.16 -49.07
N LYS A 499 -119.70 -41.17 -49.59
CA LYS A 499 -120.34 -42.36 -50.19
C LYS A 499 -121.04 -43.23 -49.16
N LEU A 500 -120.53 -43.31 -47.93
CA LEU A 500 -121.18 -44.04 -46.84
C LEU A 500 -122.49 -43.36 -46.42
N GLU A 501 -122.52 -42.02 -46.38
CA GLU A 501 -123.73 -41.26 -46.09
C GLU A 501 -124.78 -41.45 -47.19
N LEU A 502 -124.36 -41.39 -48.47
CA LEU A 502 -125.22 -41.72 -49.61
C LEU A 502 -125.81 -43.15 -49.53
N LEU A 503 -125.00 -44.13 -49.09
CA LEU A 503 -125.47 -45.52 -48.91
C LEU A 503 -126.49 -45.64 -47.78
N LYS A 504 -126.31 -44.92 -46.66
CA LYS A 504 -127.29 -44.88 -45.56
C LYS A 504 -128.62 -44.27 -46.01
N ASP A 505 -128.58 -43.21 -46.81
CA ASP A 505 -129.79 -42.61 -47.37
C ASP A 505 -130.52 -43.59 -48.32
N LEU A 506 -129.76 -44.37 -49.09
CA LEU A 506 -130.30 -45.41 -49.97
C LEU A 506 -130.93 -46.57 -49.18
N GLU A 507 -130.28 -47.01 -48.10
CA GLU A 507 -130.76 -48.05 -47.19
C GLU A 507 -132.10 -47.63 -46.55
N LYS A 508 -132.18 -46.38 -46.06
CA LYS A 508 -133.41 -45.81 -45.52
C LYS A 508 -134.54 -45.76 -46.55
N SER A 509 -134.23 -45.37 -47.80
CA SER A 509 -135.21 -45.37 -48.88
C SER A 509 -135.69 -46.79 -49.23
N TYR A 510 -134.84 -47.81 -49.10
CA TYR A 510 -135.22 -49.20 -49.31
C TYR A 510 -136.15 -49.72 -48.21
N ASP A 511 -135.83 -49.42 -46.94
CA ASP A 511 -136.67 -49.77 -45.79
C ASP A 511 -138.06 -49.13 -45.89
N ASP A 512 -138.15 -47.84 -46.25
CA ASP A 512 -139.42 -47.14 -46.44
C ASP A 512 -140.25 -47.76 -47.59
N ASN A 513 -139.60 -48.16 -48.68
CA ASN A 513 -140.26 -48.87 -49.78
C ASN A 513 -140.79 -50.25 -49.35
N GLN A 514 -140.00 -50.99 -48.57
CA GLN A 514 -140.41 -52.30 -48.08
C GLN A 514 -141.62 -52.21 -47.15
N ARG A 515 -141.63 -51.22 -46.24
CA ARG A 515 -142.78 -50.92 -45.37
C ARG A 515 -144.04 -50.57 -46.17
N THR A 516 -143.88 -49.81 -47.25
CA THR A 516 -144.98 -49.46 -48.16
C THR A 516 -145.54 -50.69 -48.87
N LEU A 517 -144.66 -51.62 -49.26
CA LEU A 517 -145.03 -52.90 -49.89
C LEU A 517 -145.80 -53.81 -48.93
N GLU A 518 -145.37 -53.90 -47.67
CA GLU A 518 -146.08 -54.66 -46.62
C GLU A 518 -147.49 -54.09 -46.37
N LEU A 519 -147.62 -52.77 -46.24
CA LEU A 519 -148.93 -52.12 -46.07
C LEU A 519 -149.87 -52.38 -47.28
N LYS A 520 -149.34 -52.34 -48.50
CA LYS A 520 -150.12 -52.65 -49.71
C LYS A 520 -150.50 -54.13 -49.81
N ALA A 521 -149.66 -55.03 -49.29
CA ALA A 521 -149.98 -56.45 -49.20
C ALA A 521 -151.11 -56.72 -48.18
N GLU A 522 -151.12 -56.03 -47.03
CA GLU A 522 -152.24 -56.09 -46.08
C GLU A 522 -153.55 -55.57 -46.70
N GLU A 523 -153.50 -54.45 -47.44
CA GLU A 523 -154.66 -53.89 -48.14
C GLU A 523 -155.23 -54.86 -49.20
N LEU A 524 -154.37 -55.65 -49.84
CA LEU A 524 -154.77 -56.73 -50.77
C LEU A 524 -155.45 -57.91 -50.06
N VAL A 525 -154.97 -58.31 -48.88
CA VAL A 525 -155.60 -59.37 -48.07
C VAL A 525 -156.98 -58.92 -47.60
N GLU A 526 -157.14 -57.66 -47.22
CA GLU A 526 -158.45 -57.11 -46.83
C GLU A 526 -159.43 -57.09 -48.02
N MET A 527 -158.97 -56.69 -49.21
CA MET A 527 -159.78 -56.78 -50.43
C MET A 527 -160.12 -58.22 -50.81
N GLU A 528 -159.22 -59.19 -50.61
CA GLU A 528 -159.52 -60.62 -50.85
C GLU A 528 -160.63 -61.12 -49.91
N ALA A 529 -160.61 -60.71 -48.63
CA ALA A 529 -161.67 -61.03 -47.67
C ALA A 529 -163.02 -60.40 -48.05
N ALA A 530 -163.02 -59.16 -48.54
CA ALA A 530 -164.23 -58.50 -49.04
C ALA A 530 -164.81 -59.21 -50.26
N VAL A 531 -163.97 -59.64 -51.21
CA VAL A 531 -164.38 -60.41 -52.40
C VAL A 531 -164.94 -61.79 -52.00
N LYS A 532 -164.31 -62.52 -51.08
CA LYS A 532 -164.84 -63.80 -50.57
C LYS A 532 -166.21 -63.64 -49.92
N LYS A 533 -166.44 -62.54 -49.19
CA LYS A 533 -167.72 -62.23 -48.55
C LYS A 533 -168.82 -61.96 -49.59
N LEU A 534 -168.52 -61.15 -50.61
CA LEU A 534 -169.42 -60.92 -51.75
C LEU A 534 -169.73 -62.22 -52.51
N LEU A 535 -168.73 -63.09 -52.67
CA LEU A 535 -168.89 -64.38 -53.36
C LEU A 535 -169.76 -65.36 -52.56
N GLN A 536 -169.66 -65.35 -51.23
CA GLN A 536 -170.58 -66.07 -50.34
C GLN A 536 -172.00 -65.49 -50.39
N GLU A 537 -172.18 -64.17 -50.44
CA GLU A 537 -173.51 -63.56 -50.60
C GLU A 537 -174.15 -63.90 -51.96
N ILE A 538 -173.37 -63.90 -53.04
CA ILE A 538 -173.84 -64.31 -54.38
C ILE A 538 -174.18 -65.81 -54.37
N SER A 539 -173.33 -66.65 -53.77
CA SER A 539 -173.62 -68.08 -53.61
C SER A 539 -174.90 -68.30 -52.81
N HIS A 540 -175.10 -67.59 -51.69
CA HIS A 540 -176.29 -67.74 -50.85
C HIS A 540 -177.57 -67.28 -51.58
N LYS A 541 -177.50 -66.16 -52.33
CA LYS A 541 -178.61 -65.73 -53.20
C LYS A 541 -178.88 -66.72 -54.34
N ALA A 542 -177.85 -67.31 -54.95
CA ALA A 542 -178.01 -68.32 -55.99
C ALA A 542 -178.70 -69.60 -55.45
N THR A 543 -178.37 -70.04 -54.23
CA THR A 543 -179.03 -71.19 -53.60
C THR A 543 -180.49 -70.88 -53.25
N LEU A 544 -180.80 -69.66 -52.76
CA LEU A 544 -182.17 -69.24 -52.43
C LEU A 544 -183.07 -69.10 -53.66
N TYR A 545 -182.55 -68.67 -54.80
CA TYR A 545 -183.32 -68.65 -56.05
C TYR A 545 -183.50 -70.05 -56.68
N SER A 546 -182.66 -71.03 -56.31
CA SER A 546 -182.77 -72.42 -56.81
C SER A 546 -183.83 -73.29 -56.10
N THR A 547 -184.43 -72.80 -55.01
CA THR A 547 -185.48 -73.51 -54.25
C THR A 547 -186.87 -72.86 -54.34
N CYS A 548 -187.04 -71.79 -55.15
CA CYS A 548 -188.36 -71.30 -55.55
C CYS A 548 -188.96 -72.18 -56.66
N SER A 549 -189.94 -73.02 -56.31
CA SER A 549 -190.91 -73.57 -57.26
C SER A 549 -192.26 -73.80 -56.58
N TYR A 550 -193.27 -73.09 -57.08
CA TYR A 550 -194.73 -73.23 -56.96
C TYR A 550 -195.41 -73.24 -55.58
#